data_AF-A0A3N5QCW3-F1
#
_entry.id   AF-A0A3N5QCW3-F1
#
_cell.length_a   1.000
_cell.length_b   1.000
_cell.length_c   1.000
_cell.angle_alpha   90.00
_cell.angle_beta   90.00
_cell.angle_gamma   90.00
#
_symmetry.space_group_name_H-M   'P 1'
#
loop_
_entity.id
_entity.type
_entity.pdbx_description
1 polymer ?
#
loop_
_entity_poly.entity_id
_entity_poly.type
_entity_poly.pdbx_seq_one_letter_code
_entity_poly.pdbx_strand_id
1 'polypeptide(L)'
;DKLVEEFGKARDKDEPLNEYHKDLASSVQHLCEEVIFHILNHLHKKTGMKNICIAGGVAQNSVANGKVLQKTPFEKVYIPSAGYDAGTAIGSALWFYNQVLGKEKSEFVRSAYYGASFSDDDIEDVLKKNNVSYKRYSESEMIDKSSELLANGSVIGWFQGRTEFGPRALGNRSVLDHPGRPDAKDLINSKIKRRDSFRPFAPSILREYVNEYFETDDDVFFMEKVFMIKEDKRKSLPAVTHADGSGRLQTVHRDVSPLYYKLIDRFREKTGLPVLLNTSFNENEPIVNTPQEALNCFLRTEMDALVLGNCIVEMR
;
A
#
# COMPACT_ATOMS: atom_id res chain seq x y z
N ASP A 1 -16.61 -30.88 -7.34
CA ASP A 1 -17.88 -31.18 -6.63
C ASP A 1 -17.79 -31.17 -5.11
N LYS A 2 -16.78 -31.74 -4.45
CA LYS A 2 -16.66 -31.68 -2.96
C LYS A 2 -16.71 -30.26 -2.36
N LEU A 3 -16.05 -29.26 -2.96
CA LEU A 3 -16.10 -27.88 -2.45
C LEU A 3 -17.51 -27.28 -2.51
N VAL A 4 -18.30 -27.64 -3.53
CA VAL A 4 -19.67 -27.15 -3.67
C VAL A 4 -20.60 -27.85 -2.67
N GLU A 5 -20.34 -29.12 -2.38
CA GLU A 5 -21.07 -29.89 -1.37
C GLU A 5 -20.82 -29.34 0.05
N GLU A 6 -19.56 -29.02 0.38
CA GLU A 6 -19.17 -28.55 1.72
C GLU A 6 -19.43 -27.04 1.93
N PHE A 7 -19.18 -26.21 0.91
CA PHE A 7 -19.19 -24.75 1.03
C PHE A 7 -20.27 -24.07 0.17
N GLY A 8 -21.19 -24.84 -0.39
CA GLY A 8 -22.22 -24.32 -1.28
C GLY A 8 -21.67 -23.89 -2.65
N LYS A 9 -22.57 -23.43 -3.51
CA LYS A 9 -22.20 -22.92 -4.84
C LYS A 9 -21.43 -21.61 -4.70
N ALA A 10 -20.48 -21.41 -5.61
CA ALA A 10 -19.83 -20.10 -5.74
C ALA A 10 -20.88 -19.04 -6.05
N ARG A 11 -20.77 -17.90 -5.37
CA ARG A 11 -21.59 -16.70 -5.63
C ARG A 11 -21.34 -16.19 -7.04
N ASP A 12 -22.40 -15.86 -7.77
CA ASP A 12 -22.26 -15.18 -9.07
C ASP A 12 -21.83 -13.73 -8.88
N LYS A 13 -21.21 -13.14 -9.92
CA LYS A 13 -20.59 -11.79 -9.83
C LYS A 13 -21.58 -10.73 -9.33
N ASP A 14 -22.84 -10.81 -9.75
CA ASP A 14 -23.87 -9.80 -9.53
C ASP A 14 -24.78 -10.10 -8.31
N GLU A 15 -24.59 -11.26 -7.64
CA GLU A 15 -25.36 -11.60 -6.44
C GLU A 15 -24.87 -10.83 -5.20
N PRO A 16 -25.75 -10.45 -4.27
CA PRO A 16 -25.32 -9.76 -3.06
C PRO A 16 -24.45 -10.64 -2.16
N LEU A 17 -23.52 -10.01 -1.44
CA LEU A 17 -22.83 -10.65 -0.32
C LEU A 17 -23.78 -10.78 0.87
N ASN A 18 -23.99 -12.00 1.35
CA ASN A 18 -24.81 -12.31 2.52
C ASN A 18 -23.92 -12.70 3.72
N GLU A 19 -24.54 -12.97 4.87
CA GLU A 19 -23.80 -13.39 6.08
C GLU A 19 -23.03 -14.70 5.87
N TYR A 20 -23.60 -15.67 5.15
CA TYR A 20 -22.90 -16.93 4.85
C TYR A 20 -21.54 -16.71 4.16
N HIS A 21 -21.48 -15.81 3.17
CA HIS A 21 -20.22 -15.47 2.49
C HIS A 21 -19.20 -14.83 3.43
N LYS A 22 -19.66 -13.98 4.35
CA LYS A 22 -18.81 -13.31 5.34
C LYS A 22 -18.28 -14.30 6.38
N ASP A 23 -19.15 -15.18 6.89
CA ASP A 23 -18.81 -16.22 7.86
C ASP A 23 -17.82 -17.23 7.28
N LEU A 24 -18.01 -17.64 6.02
CA LEU A 24 -17.08 -18.52 5.30
C LEU A 24 -15.72 -17.85 5.13
N ALA A 25 -15.68 -16.60 4.66
CA ALA A 25 -14.42 -15.85 4.51
C ALA A 25 -13.68 -15.68 5.85
N SER A 26 -14.43 -15.36 6.91
CA SER A 26 -13.91 -15.23 8.28
C SER A 26 -13.31 -16.55 8.78
N SER A 27 -14.04 -17.66 8.58
CA SER A 27 -13.62 -18.99 9.01
C SER A 27 -12.37 -19.48 8.26
N VAL A 28 -12.30 -19.26 6.94
CA VAL A 28 -11.12 -19.58 6.14
C VAL A 28 -9.92 -18.73 6.58
N GLN A 29 -10.09 -17.44 6.83
CA GLN A 29 -9.03 -16.58 7.35
C GLN A 29 -8.55 -17.08 8.72
N HIS A 30 -9.47 -17.40 9.63
CA HIS A 30 -9.14 -17.88 10.97
C HIS A 30 -8.35 -19.19 10.94
N LEU A 31 -8.83 -20.19 10.18
CA LEU A 31 -8.13 -21.47 10.04
C LEU A 31 -6.77 -21.31 9.36
N CYS A 32 -6.66 -20.42 8.38
CA CYS A 32 -5.38 -20.10 7.73
C CYS A 32 -4.38 -19.53 8.75
N GLU A 33 -4.81 -18.62 9.63
CA GLU A 33 -3.98 -18.10 10.72
C GLU A 33 -3.54 -19.21 11.69
N GLU A 34 -4.44 -20.09 12.11
CA GLU A 34 -4.10 -21.22 12.99
C GLU A 34 -3.01 -22.11 12.38
N VAL A 35 -3.16 -22.47 11.09
CA VAL A 35 -2.18 -23.30 10.37
C VAL A 35 -0.84 -22.57 10.23
N ILE A 36 -0.85 -21.28 9.87
CA ILE A 36 0.37 -20.48 9.78
C ILE A 36 1.11 -20.46 11.13
N PHE A 37 0.42 -20.15 12.23
CA PHE A 37 1.07 -20.07 13.54
C PHE A 37 1.50 -21.44 14.05
N HIS A 38 0.78 -22.52 13.75
CA HIS A 38 1.22 -23.88 14.04
C HIS A 38 2.57 -24.19 13.37
N ILE A 39 2.69 -23.89 12.07
CA ILE A 39 3.92 -24.10 11.30
C ILE A 39 5.07 -23.24 11.83
N LEU A 40 4.81 -21.96 12.10
CA LEU A 40 5.83 -21.03 12.61
C LEU A 40 6.35 -21.45 13.99
N ASN A 41 5.47 -21.84 14.91
CA ASN A 41 5.86 -22.33 16.23
C ASN A 41 6.66 -23.64 16.15
N HIS A 42 6.25 -24.57 15.27
CA HIS A 42 7.02 -25.78 15.01
C HIS A 42 8.43 -25.47 14.47
N LEU A 43 8.51 -24.55 13.49
CA LEU A 43 9.79 -24.12 12.90
C LEU A 43 10.70 -23.47 13.95
N HIS A 44 10.16 -22.59 14.79
CA HIS A 44 10.91 -21.98 15.89
C HIS A 44 11.47 -23.06 16.83
N LYS A 45 10.63 -24.02 17.26
CA LYS A 45 11.06 -25.15 18.12
C LYS A 45 12.17 -25.99 17.49
N LYS A 46 12.11 -26.20 16.17
CA LYS A 46 13.09 -27.01 15.42
C LYS A 46 14.42 -26.31 15.22
N THR A 47 14.42 -24.99 15.04
CA THR A 47 15.61 -24.22 14.62
C THR A 47 16.24 -23.41 15.75
N GLY A 48 15.47 -23.01 16.76
CA GLY A 48 15.92 -22.06 17.80
C GLY A 48 16.25 -20.66 17.28
N MET A 49 15.90 -20.34 16.03
CA MET A 49 16.19 -19.04 15.42
C MET A 49 15.27 -17.97 15.99
N LYS A 50 15.85 -16.80 16.29
CA LYS A 50 15.12 -15.63 16.81
C LYS A 50 14.38 -14.84 15.74
N ASN A 51 14.79 -14.95 14.48
CA ASN A 51 14.27 -14.13 13.39
C ASN A 51 13.74 -15.03 12.27
N ILE A 52 12.67 -14.59 11.59
CA ILE A 52 12.04 -15.32 10.50
C ILE A 52 11.88 -14.45 9.25
N CYS A 53 12.07 -15.06 8.09
CA CYS A 53 11.69 -14.49 6.80
C CYS A 53 10.54 -15.32 6.23
N ILE A 54 9.48 -14.67 5.75
CA ILE A 54 8.29 -15.36 5.22
C ILE A 54 8.07 -14.94 3.78
N ALA A 55 7.90 -15.92 2.89
CA ALA A 55 7.57 -15.77 1.48
C ALA A 55 6.59 -16.88 1.03
N GLY A 56 6.16 -16.85 -0.22
CA GLY A 56 5.04 -17.59 -0.78
C GLY A 56 3.77 -16.75 -0.89
N GLY A 57 2.85 -17.10 -1.80
CA GLY A 57 1.61 -16.34 -2.01
C GLY A 57 0.76 -16.14 -0.74
N VAL A 58 0.72 -17.15 0.14
CA VAL A 58 0.03 -17.08 1.44
C VAL A 58 0.66 -16.04 2.38
N ALA A 59 1.96 -15.76 2.23
CA ALA A 59 2.67 -14.76 3.03
C ALA A 59 2.21 -13.32 2.75
N GLN A 60 1.35 -13.10 1.74
CA GLN A 60 0.70 -11.81 1.51
C GLN A 60 -0.52 -11.56 2.42
N ASN A 61 -0.81 -12.50 3.33
CA ASN A 61 -1.84 -12.34 4.35
C ASN A 61 -1.39 -11.32 5.41
N SER A 62 -1.65 -10.03 5.14
CA SER A 62 -1.21 -8.94 6.01
C SER A 62 -1.82 -8.97 7.42
N VAL A 63 -2.98 -9.62 7.58
CA VAL A 63 -3.63 -9.80 8.89
C VAL A 63 -2.84 -10.81 9.73
N ALA A 64 -2.47 -11.96 9.14
CA ALA A 64 -1.63 -12.95 9.82
C ALA A 64 -0.24 -12.38 10.12
N ASN A 65 0.37 -11.66 9.17
CA ASN A 65 1.70 -11.07 9.31
C ASN A 65 1.80 -10.11 10.49
N GLY A 66 0.77 -9.28 10.73
CA GLY A 66 0.71 -8.36 11.87
C GLY A 66 0.64 -9.06 13.23
N LYS A 67 0.31 -10.36 13.27
CA LYS A 67 0.18 -11.15 14.50
C LYS A 67 1.38 -12.06 14.75
N VAL A 68 2.33 -12.19 13.82
CA VAL A 68 3.45 -13.15 13.92
C VAL A 68 4.23 -12.99 15.22
N LEU A 69 4.66 -11.76 15.55
CA LEU A 69 5.46 -11.51 16.76
C LEU A 69 4.64 -11.64 18.07
N GLN A 70 3.31 -11.56 17.99
CA GLN A 70 2.42 -11.74 19.14
C GLN A 70 2.06 -13.23 19.38
N LYS A 71 2.04 -14.04 18.32
CA LYS A 71 1.56 -15.43 18.32
C LYS A 71 2.69 -16.47 18.24
N THR A 72 3.94 -16.02 18.16
CA THR A 72 5.11 -16.88 18.05
C THR A 72 6.28 -16.32 18.87
N PRO A 73 7.29 -17.13 19.23
CA PRO A 73 8.47 -16.66 19.95
C PRO A 73 9.50 -15.89 19.10
N PHE A 74 9.23 -15.64 17.82
CA PHE A 74 10.14 -14.87 16.97
C PHE A 74 10.23 -13.41 17.45
N GLU A 75 11.43 -12.85 17.43
CA GLU A 75 11.74 -11.47 17.83
C GLU A 75 11.64 -10.50 16.64
N LYS A 76 11.88 -10.99 15.41
CA LYS A 76 11.78 -10.21 14.17
C LYS A 76 11.20 -11.02 13.03
N VAL A 77 10.41 -10.35 12.19
CA VAL A 77 9.84 -10.91 10.96
C VAL A 77 10.16 -10.00 9.77
N TYR A 78 10.61 -10.60 8.67
CA TYR A 78 10.77 -9.93 7.39
C TYR A 78 9.87 -10.58 6.34
N ILE A 79 9.09 -9.76 5.64
CA ILE A 79 8.29 -10.17 4.48
C ILE A 79 8.64 -9.21 3.34
N PRO A 80 9.10 -9.70 2.17
CA PRO A 80 9.47 -8.83 1.06
C PRO A 80 8.22 -8.28 0.34
N SER A 81 8.38 -7.14 -0.35
CA SER A 81 7.30 -6.46 -1.09
C SER A 81 6.58 -7.36 -2.10
N ALA A 82 7.32 -8.29 -2.69
CA ALA A 82 6.83 -9.32 -3.58
C ALA A 82 7.08 -10.72 -2.99
N GLY A 83 6.49 -11.03 -1.83
CA GLY A 83 6.59 -12.38 -1.24
C GLY A 83 5.96 -13.51 -2.06
N TYR A 84 5.18 -13.20 -3.07
CA TYR A 84 4.55 -14.15 -4.00
C TYR A 84 5.44 -14.48 -5.19
N ASP A 85 4.93 -15.24 -6.15
CA ASP A 85 5.69 -15.79 -7.28
C ASP A 85 6.49 -14.75 -8.08
N ALA A 86 6.04 -13.49 -8.18
CA ALA A 86 6.82 -12.45 -8.85
C ALA A 86 8.19 -12.21 -8.19
N GLY A 87 8.30 -12.40 -6.87
CA GLY A 87 9.57 -12.26 -6.15
C GLY A 87 10.56 -13.39 -6.42
N THR A 88 10.15 -14.49 -7.06
CA THR A 88 11.07 -15.59 -7.39
C THR A 88 12.20 -15.14 -8.31
N ALA A 89 11.96 -14.20 -9.22
CA ALA A 89 13.01 -13.62 -10.06
C ALA A 89 14.11 -12.94 -9.22
N ILE A 90 13.72 -12.17 -8.20
CA ILE A 90 14.65 -11.54 -7.25
C ILE A 90 15.37 -12.62 -6.43
N GLY A 91 14.62 -13.60 -5.91
CA GLY A 91 15.18 -14.72 -5.13
C GLY A 91 16.21 -15.54 -5.91
N SER A 92 15.94 -15.86 -7.17
CA SER A 92 16.86 -16.59 -8.06
C SER A 92 18.12 -15.79 -8.35
N ALA A 93 17.99 -14.48 -8.62
CA ALA A 93 19.14 -13.61 -8.84
C ALA A 93 20.03 -13.50 -7.59
N LEU A 94 19.43 -13.31 -6.40
CA LEU A 94 20.16 -13.27 -5.14
C LEU A 94 20.83 -14.61 -4.81
N TRP A 95 20.13 -15.73 -5.04
CA TRP A 95 20.72 -17.06 -4.83
C TRP A 95 21.94 -17.26 -5.71
N PHE A 96 21.87 -16.95 -7.01
CA PHE A 96 23.02 -17.05 -7.91
C PHE A 96 24.16 -16.13 -7.48
N TYR A 97 23.84 -14.86 -7.19
CA TYR A 97 24.81 -13.86 -6.76
C TYR A 97 25.57 -14.27 -5.48
N ASN A 98 24.86 -14.81 -4.49
CA ASN A 98 25.47 -15.17 -3.21
C ASN A 98 26.05 -16.58 -3.17
N GLN A 99 25.32 -17.57 -3.67
CA GLN A 99 25.70 -18.99 -3.54
C GLN A 99 26.60 -19.47 -4.66
N VAL A 100 26.44 -18.94 -5.88
CA VAL A 100 27.24 -19.37 -7.05
C VAL A 100 28.44 -18.45 -7.27
N LEU A 101 28.23 -17.13 -7.22
CA LEU A 101 29.33 -16.16 -7.40
C LEU A 101 30.09 -15.84 -6.12
N GLY A 102 29.63 -16.32 -4.96
CA GLY A 102 30.27 -16.08 -3.67
C GLY A 102 30.32 -14.60 -3.25
N LYS A 103 29.43 -13.76 -3.80
CA LYS A 103 29.36 -12.34 -3.46
C LYS A 103 28.65 -12.13 -2.13
N GLU A 104 29.02 -11.05 -1.45
CA GLU A 104 28.42 -10.68 -0.16
C GLU A 104 26.92 -10.46 -0.27
N LYS A 105 26.22 -10.73 0.83
CA LYS A 105 24.76 -10.55 0.92
C LYS A 105 24.43 -9.07 0.80
N SER A 106 23.34 -8.78 0.10
CA SER A 106 22.80 -7.43 0.05
C SER A 106 22.35 -6.96 1.43
N GLU A 107 22.34 -5.65 1.63
CA GLU A 107 21.76 -5.03 2.82
C GLU A 107 20.25 -5.34 2.94
N PHE A 108 19.71 -5.04 4.12
CA PHE A 108 18.29 -5.15 4.40
C PHE A 108 17.48 -4.26 3.46
N VAL A 109 16.57 -4.87 2.71
CA VAL A 109 15.77 -4.18 1.71
C VAL A 109 14.60 -3.45 2.37
N ARG A 110 14.63 -2.12 2.27
CA ARG A 110 13.63 -1.18 2.84
C ARG A 110 12.75 -0.48 1.81
N SER A 111 13.06 -0.63 0.51
CA SER A 111 12.30 -0.03 -0.58
C SER A 111 12.00 -1.05 -1.67
N ALA A 112 10.94 -0.81 -2.41
CA ALA A 112 10.55 -1.63 -3.57
C ALA A 112 10.70 -0.87 -4.89
N TYR A 113 11.35 0.30 -4.91
CA TYR A 113 11.40 1.20 -6.05
C TYR A 113 12.38 0.74 -7.14
N TYR A 114 12.11 -0.42 -7.75
CA TYR A 114 12.98 -1.08 -8.72
C TYR A 114 12.54 -0.88 -10.17
N GLY A 115 11.32 -0.40 -10.42
CA GLY A 115 10.79 -0.27 -11.76
C GLY A 115 11.25 0.99 -12.50
N ALA A 116 10.50 1.33 -13.56
CA ALA A 116 10.79 2.44 -14.45
C ALA A 116 10.60 3.81 -13.75
N SER A 117 11.45 4.77 -14.13
CA SER A 117 11.34 6.19 -13.79
C SER A 117 11.34 7.03 -15.06
N PHE A 118 10.73 8.20 -14.98
CA PHE A 118 10.58 9.14 -16.08
C PHE A 118 11.04 10.52 -15.61
N SER A 119 11.74 11.24 -16.47
CA SER A 119 12.11 12.64 -16.22
C SER A 119 10.89 13.54 -16.38
N ASP A 120 10.97 14.77 -15.84
CA ASP A 120 9.94 15.78 -16.10
C ASP A 120 9.80 16.06 -17.61
N ASP A 121 10.87 15.98 -18.39
CA ASP A 121 10.83 16.24 -19.83
C ASP A 121 10.06 15.14 -20.57
N ASP A 122 10.27 13.86 -20.20
CA ASP A 122 9.46 12.73 -20.71
C ASP A 122 7.96 12.92 -20.39
N ILE A 123 7.66 13.44 -19.21
CA ILE A 123 6.31 13.71 -18.73
C ILE A 123 5.68 14.86 -19.52
N GLU A 124 6.39 15.98 -19.68
CA GLU A 124 5.92 17.13 -20.44
C GLU A 124 5.66 16.77 -21.90
N ASP A 125 6.49 15.92 -22.51
CA ASP A 125 6.28 15.45 -23.88
C ASP A 125 4.97 14.68 -24.03
N VAL A 126 4.64 13.82 -23.06
CA VAL A 126 3.35 13.12 -23.01
C VAL A 126 2.19 14.11 -22.85
N LEU A 127 2.30 15.07 -21.93
CA LEU A 127 1.24 16.05 -21.69
C LEU A 127 0.99 16.95 -22.90
N LYS A 128 2.05 17.45 -23.54
CA LYS A 128 2.00 18.26 -24.77
C LYS A 128 1.38 17.48 -25.93
N LYS A 129 1.82 16.24 -26.14
CA LYS A 129 1.29 15.37 -27.22
C LYS A 129 -0.21 15.11 -27.08
N ASN A 130 -0.71 15.03 -25.85
CA ASN A 130 -2.13 14.82 -25.55
C ASN A 130 -2.91 16.15 -25.40
N ASN A 131 -2.28 17.31 -25.64
CA ASN A 131 -2.88 18.66 -25.50
C ASN A 131 -3.50 18.91 -24.11
N VAL A 132 -2.87 18.39 -23.05
CA VAL A 132 -3.32 18.56 -21.67
C VAL A 132 -2.68 19.81 -21.08
N SER A 133 -3.50 20.69 -20.48
CA SER A 133 -2.99 21.85 -19.75
C SER A 133 -2.35 21.41 -18.43
N TYR A 134 -1.12 21.86 -18.18
CA TYR A 134 -0.40 21.57 -16.94
C TYR A 134 0.42 22.79 -16.51
N LYS A 135 0.91 22.77 -15.28
CA LYS A 135 1.93 23.69 -14.80
C LYS A 135 3.09 22.90 -14.19
N ARG A 136 4.31 23.25 -14.57
CA ARG A 136 5.54 22.75 -13.96
C ARG A 136 5.91 23.63 -12.78
N TYR A 137 6.28 22.99 -11.67
CA TYR A 137 6.66 23.62 -10.42
C TYR A 137 8.10 23.25 -10.04
N SER A 138 8.70 23.96 -9.09
CA SER A 138 9.83 23.39 -8.34
C SER A 138 9.35 22.27 -7.41
N GLU A 139 10.25 21.40 -6.94
CA GLU A 139 9.90 20.31 -6.00
C GLU A 139 9.17 20.84 -4.76
N SER A 140 9.66 21.93 -4.16
CA SER A 140 9.05 22.53 -2.97
C SER A 140 7.66 23.10 -3.22
N GLU A 141 7.46 23.75 -4.37
CA GLU A 141 6.14 24.29 -4.73
C GLU A 141 5.16 23.17 -5.10
N MET A 142 5.64 22.11 -5.77
CA MET A 142 4.83 20.92 -6.07
C MET A 142 4.34 20.25 -4.79
N ILE A 143 5.22 20.07 -3.79
CA ILE A 143 4.86 19.53 -2.48
C ILE A 143 3.85 20.43 -1.78
N ASP A 144 4.07 21.74 -1.76
CA ASP A 144 3.16 22.69 -1.08
C ASP A 144 1.77 22.70 -1.73
N LYS A 145 1.70 22.77 -3.06
CA LYS A 145 0.44 22.72 -3.82
C LYS A 145 -0.26 21.36 -3.66
N SER A 146 0.46 20.26 -3.73
CA SER A 146 -0.12 18.91 -3.58
C SER A 146 -0.65 18.68 -2.16
N SER A 147 0.07 19.13 -1.14
CA SER A 147 -0.39 19.05 0.26
C SER A 147 -1.56 19.99 0.56
N GLU A 148 -1.64 21.15 -0.09
CA GLU A 148 -2.82 22.04 -0.03
C GLU A 148 -4.05 21.38 -0.66
N LEU A 149 -3.91 20.80 -1.85
CA LEU A 149 -4.99 20.06 -2.52
C LEU A 149 -5.50 18.91 -1.62
N LEU A 150 -4.58 18.11 -1.05
CA LEU A 150 -4.94 17.05 -0.09
C LEU A 150 -5.61 17.59 1.17
N ALA A 151 -5.12 18.70 1.73
CA ALA A 151 -5.73 19.34 2.90
C ALA A 151 -7.17 19.80 2.63
N ASN A 152 -7.45 20.23 1.39
CA ASN A 152 -8.79 20.60 0.93
C ASN A 152 -9.65 19.37 0.53
N GLY A 153 -9.09 18.16 0.62
CA GLY A 153 -9.75 16.88 0.33
C GLY A 153 -9.91 16.56 -1.15
N SER A 154 -8.99 17.06 -1.99
CA SER A 154 -8.83 16.60 -3.37
C SER A 154 -8.25 15.19 -3.40
N VAL A 155 -8.78 14.36 -4.29
CA VAL A 155 -8.23 13.03 -4.62
C VAL A 155 -7.15 13.20 -5.69
N ILE A 156 -5.91 12.85 -5.35
CA ILE A 156 -4.75 13.09 -6.22
C ILE A 156 -4.20 11.79 -6.78
N GLY A 157 -4.03 11.71 -8.10
CA GLY A 157 -3.14 10.74 -8.73
C GLY A 157 -1.69 11.18 -8.55
N TRP A 158 -0.89 10.38 -7.86
CA TRP A 158 0.49 10.68 -7.49
C TRP A 158 1.46 9.73 -8.19
N PHE A 159 2.24 10.29 -9.12
CA PHE A 159 3.20 9.56 -9.96
C PHE A 159 4.59 10.17 -9.79
N GLN A 160 5.48 9.45 -9.09
CA GLN A 160 6.83 9.92 -8.77
C GLN A 160 7.88 8.84 -8.94
N GLY A 161 9.08 9.21 -9.37
CA GLY A 161 10.26 8.35 -9.36
C GLY A 161 10.04 6.95 -9.95
N ARG A 162 10.76 5.97 -9.40
CA ARG A 162 10.71 4.56 -9.83
C ARG A 162 9.48 3.87 -9.26
N THR A 163 8.72 3.16 -10.08
CA THR A 163 7.58 2.37 -9.58
C THR A 163 8.02 1.25 -8.61
N GLU A 164 7.14 0.97 -7.67
CA GLU A 164 7.19 -0.11 -6.70
C GLU A 164 7.10 -1.49 -7.36
N PHE A 165 7.92 -2.44 -6.91
CA PHE A 165 7.80 -3.85 -7.26
C PHE A 165 6.98 -4.60 -6.22
N GLY A 166 5.80 -5.06 -6.62
CA GLY A 166 4.84 -5.75 -5.75
C GLY A 166 3.41 -5.32 -6.06
N PRO A 167 2.42 -5.84 -5.32
CA PRO A 167 1.00 -5.56 -5.60
C PRO A 167 0.48 -4.31 -4.87
N ARG A 168 1.36 -3.57 -4.18
CA ARG A 168 1.01 -2.42 -3.34
C ARG A 168 1.67 -1.17 -3.90
N ALA A 169 0.91 -0.09 -3.97
CA ALA A 169 1.48 1.24 -4.13
C ALA A 169 2.00 1.74 -2.79
N LEU A 170 3.22 2.26 -2.80
CA LEU A 170 4.00 2.66 -1.62
C LEU A 170 4.48 4.11 -1.76
N GLY A 171 3.70 4.95 -2.43
CA GLY A 171 3.95 6.39 -2.53
C GLY A 171 4.63 6.86 -3.82
N ASN A 172 4.81 6.01 -4.83
CA ASN A 172 5.34 6.40 -6.15
C ASN A 172 4.33 6.20 -7.28
N ARG A 173 3.37 5.27 -7.16
CA ARG A 173 2.23 5.10 -8.07
C ARG A 173 0.94 4.97 -7.27
N SER A 174 0.54 6.06 -6.63
CA SER A 174 -0.52 6.07 -5.63
C SER A 174 -1.69 6.97 -6.03
N VAL A 175 -2.89 6.62 -5.58
CA VAL A 175 -3.97 7.59 -5.37
C VAL A 175 -3.93 7.98 -3.90
N LEU A 176 -3.87 9.28 -3.65
CA LEU A 176 -3.75 9.88 -2.33
C LEU A 176 -5.00 10.69 -1.98
N ASP A 177 -5.38 10.68 -0.71
CA ASP A 177 -6.53 11.44 -0.19
C ASP A 177 -6.35 11.75 1.31
N HIS A 178 -7.18 12.66 1.82
CA HIS A 178 -7.24 13.09 3.21
C HIS A 178 -7.80 11.97 4.11
N PRO A 179 -7.03 11.43 5.08
CA PRO A 179 -7.48 10.28 5.88
C PRO A 179 -8.55 10.63 6.93
N GLY A 180 -8.62 11.90 7.33
CA GLY A 180 -9.56 12.43 8.31
C GLY A 180 -11.00 12.61 7.83
N ARG A 181 -11.27 12.41 6.53
CA ARG A 181 -12.58 12.66 5.92
C ARG A 181 -13.44 11.39 5.94
N PRO A 182 -14.64 11.40 6.53
CA PRO A 182 -15.52 10.23 6.52
C PRO A 182 -15.98 9.82 5.12
N ASP A 183 -16.14 10.80 4.22
CA ASP A 183 -16.62 10.61 2.85
C ASP A 183 -15.54 10.14 1.86
N ALA A 184 -14.26 10.24 2.21
CA ALA A 184 -13.14 9.90 1.33
C ALA A 184 -13.20 8.45 0.79
N LYS A 185 -13.66 7.49 1.61
CA LYS A 185 -13.80 6.09 1.16
C LYS A 185 -14.79 5.96 0.02
N ASP A 186 -15.97 6.57 0.20
CA ASP A 186 -17.06 6.49 -0.76
C ASP A 186 -16.72 7.28 -2.02
N LEU A 187 -16.03 8.41 -1.85
CA LEU A 187 -15.51 9.23 -2.94
C LEU A 187 -14.53 8.44 -3.83
N ILE A 188 -13.50 7.82 -3.25
CA ILE A 188 -12.55 7.02 -4.04
C ILE A 188 -13.22 5.80 -4.68
N ASN A 189 -14.10 5.12 -3.96
CA ASN A 189 -14.78 3.94 -4.48
C ASN A 189 -15.72 4.29 -5.65
N SER A 190 -16.44 5.41 -5.59
CA SER A 190 -17.32 5.88 -6.67
C SER A 190 -16.55 6.47 -7.85
N LYS A 191 -15.60 7.38 -7.58
CA LYS A 191 -14.86 8.13 -8.60
C LYS A 191 -13.84 7.31 -9.40
N ILE A 192 -13.22 6.31 -8.75
CA ILE A 192 -12.01 5.66 -9.27
C ILE A 192 -12.15 4.15 -9.28
N LYS A 193 -12.46 3.53 -8.12
CA LYS A 193 -12.25 2.09 -7.95
C LYS A 193 -13.41 1.21 -8.39
N ARG A 194 -14.63 1.73 -8.39
CA ARG A 194 -15.87 1.03 -8.75
C ARG A 194 -15.96 -0.38 -8.14
N ARG A 195 -15.59 -0.49 -6.85
CA ARG A 195 -15.47 -1.75 -6.12
C ARG A 195 -16.26 -1.69 -4.82
N ASP A 196 -16.51 -2.85 -4.23
CA ASP A 196 -17.29 -2.99 -3.01
C ASP A 196 -16.77 -2.12 -1.85
N SER A 197 -17.70 -1.55 -1.09
CA SER A 197 -17.44 -0.60 0.00
C SER A 197 -16.62 -1.18 1.16
N PHE A 198 -16.59 -2.51 1.32
CA PHE A 198 -15.85 -3.16 2.41
C PHE A 198 -14.34 -3.22 2.17
N ARG A 199 -13.84 -2.91 0.97
CA ARG A 199 -12.40 -2.98 0.68
C ARG A 199 -11.67 -1.81 1.33
N PRO A 200 -10.77 -2.06 2.30
CA PRO A 200 -10.14 -0.98 3.02
C PRO A 200 -9.06 -0.26 2.21
N PHE A 201 -8.75 0.96 2.66
CA PHE A 201 -7.60 1.74 2.22
C PHE A 201 -6.52 1.72 3.29
N ALA A 202 -5.28 2.01 2.89
CA ALA A 202 -4.12 1.86 3.76
C ALA A 202 -3.61 3.23 4.26
N PRO A 203 -3.29 3.36 5.55
CA PRO A 203 -2.58 4.53 6.07
C PRO A 203 -1.10 4.49 5.72
N SER A 204 -0.60 5.56 5.09
CA SER A 204 0.85 5.84 5.01
C SER A 204 1.18 6.91 6.05
N ILE A 205 1.98 6.55 7.04
CA ILE A 205 2.31 7.39 8.20
C ILE A 205 3.81 7.65 8.29
N LEU A 206 4.19 8.86 8.68
CA LEU A 206 5.57 9.17 9.04
C LEU A 206 6.04 8.27 10.19
N ARG A 207 7.20 7.62 10.03
CA ARG A 207 7.69 6.60 10.98
C ARG A 207 7.65 7.05 12.44
N GLU A 208 8.02 8.30 12.68
CA GLU A 208 8.18 8.89 14.02
C GLU A 208 6.85 8.96 14.78
N TYR A 209 5.72 8.94 14.06
CA TYR A 209 4.38 9.06 14.63
C TYR A 209 3.65 7.71 14.77
N VAL A 210 4.26 6.58 14.38
CA VAL A 210 3.60 5.25 14.43
C VAL A 210 3.09 4.92 15.82
N ASN A 211 3.94 5.06 16.84
CA ASN A 211 3.58 4.78 18.23
C ASN A 211 2.50 5.74 18.78
N GLU A 212 2.24 6.88 18.14
CA GLU A 212 1.13 7.76 18.55
C GLU A 212 -0.23 7.29 18.02
N TYR A 213 -0.25 6.55 16.92
CA TYR A 213 -1.47 6.17 16.19
C TYR A 213 -1.80 4.68 16.21
N PHE A 214 -0.80 3.81 16.34
CA PHE A 214 -0.96 2.36 16.32
C PHE A 214 -0.58 1.74 17.67
N GLU A 215 -1.24 0.64 18.01
CA GLU A 215 -0.95 -0.13 19.24
C GLU A 215 0.37 -0.90 19.15
N THR A 216 0.91 -1.08 17.95
CA THR A 216 2.19 -1.75 17.69
C THR A 216 3.13 -0.77 16.97
N ASP A 217 4.29 -0.52 17.57
CA ASP A 217 5.36 0.27 16.97
C ASP A 217 6.33 -0.65 16.23
N ASP A 218 6.28 -0.63 14.90
CA ASP A 218 7.08 -1.50 14.04
C ASP A 218 7.35 -0.81 12.69
N ASP A 219 8.37 -1.27 11.99
CA ASP A 219 8.64 -0.89 10.61
C ASP A 219 7.85 -1.77 9.64
N VAL A 220 7.06 -1.13 8.78
CA VAL A 220 6.18 -1.77 7.79
C VAL A 220 6.36 -1.08 6.45
N PHE A 221 7.42 -1.44 5.73
CA PHE A 221 7.85 -0.73 4.52
C PHE A 221 6.94 -0.99 3.30
N PHE A 222 6.22 -2.12 3.27
CA PHE A 222 5.57 -2.66 2.08
C PHE A 222 4.06 -2.89 2.23
N MET A 223 3.41 -2.28 3.23
CA MET A 223 2.00 -2.55 3.57
C MET A 223 1.72 -4.03 3.86
N GLU A 224 2.70 -4.73 4.44
CA GLU A 224 2.67 -6.17 4.63
C GLU A 224 2.11 -6.61 5.99
N LYS A 225 1.78 -5.67 6.88
CA LYS A 225 1.19 -5.92 8.21
C LYS A 225 -0.04 -5.05 8.47
N VAL A 226 -1.00 -5.61 9.20
CA VAL A 226 -2.19 -4.90 9.72
C VAL A 226 -2.08 -4.81 11.23
N PHE A 227 -2.28 -3.61 11.77
CA PHE A 227 -2.25 -3.36 13.21
C PHE A 227 -3.48 -2.59 13.66
N MET A 228 -3.76 -2.67 14.96
CA MET A 228 -4.83 -1.89 15.58
C MET A 228 -4.44 -0.41 15.64
N ILE A 229 -5.34 0.45 15.18
CA ILE A 229 -5.25 1.89 15.42
C ILE A 229 -5.75 2.13 16.85
N LYS A 230 -5.02 2.94 17.62
CA LYS A 230 -5.39 3.29 18.99
C LYS A 230 -6.80 3.89 19.02
N GLU A 231 -7.60 3.48 20.00
CA GLU A 231 -9.02 3.79 20.05
C GLU A 231 -9.32 5.30 19.97
N ASP A 232 -8.51 6.13 20.65
CA ASP A 232 -8.63 7.59 20.67
C ASP A 232 -8.27 8.25 19.32
N LYS A 233 -7.59 7.53 18.42
CA LYS A 233 -7.17 8.02 17.10
C LYS A 233 -8.09 7.57 15.97
N ARG A 234 -8.94 6.56 16.17
CA ARG A 234 -9.82 6.01 15.11
C ARG A 234 -10.73 7.08 14.50
N LYS A 235 -11.22 8.02 15.31
CA LYS A 235 -12.09 9.12 14.86
C LYS A 235 -11.38 10.15 13.98
N SER A 236 -10.06 10.32 14.12
CA SER A 236 -9.29 11.25 13.28
C SER A 236 -8.81 10.62 11.97
N LEU A 237 -8.95 9.30 11.80
CA LEU A 237 -8.53 8.56 10.62
C LEU A 237 -9.65 7.63 10.05
N PRO A 238 -10.90 8.10 9.92
CA PRO A 238 -12.02 7.25 9.50
C PRO A 238 -11.81 6.62 8.11
N ALA A 239 -11.08 7.29 7.21
CA ALA A 239 -10.91 6.81 5.84
C ALA A 239 -9.96 5.61 5.70
N VAL A 240 -9.10 5.40 6.70
CA VAL A 240 -8.07 4.34 6.70
C VAL A 240 -8.22 3.36 7.87
N THR A 241 -9.22 3.57 8.73
CA THR A 241 -9.60 2.64 9.80
C THR A 241 -10.62 1.63 9.29
N HIS A 242 -10.34 0.34 9.47
CA HIS A 242 -11.24 -0.77 9.15
C HIS A 242 -12.40 -0.85 10.16
N ALA A 243 -13.42 -1.65 9.85
CA ALA A 243 -14.60 -1.81 10.72
C ALA A 243 -14.24 -2.35 12.13
N ASP A 244 -13.18 -3.15 12.24
CA ASP A 244 -12.66 -3.68 13.50
C ASP A 244 -11.69 -2.72 14.22
N GLY A 245 -11.41 -1.53 13.66
CA GLY A 245 -10.45 -0.57 14.22
C GLY A 245 -9.01 -0.77 13.77
N SER A 246 -8.71 -1.76 12.92
CA SER A 246 -7.37 -1.97 12.38
C SER A 246 -7.06 -1.10 11.15
N GLY A 247 -5.79 -1.02 10.76
CA GLY A 247 -5.35 -0.36 9.53
C GLY A 247 -4.11 -1.06 8.95
N ARG A 248 -4.03 -1.17 7.62
CA ARG A 248 -2.87 -1.78 6.94
C ARG A 248 -1.74 -0.77 6.78
N LEU A 249 -0.85 -0.76 7.76
CA LEU A 249 0.20 0.24 7.93
C LEU A 249 1.23 0.26 6.78
N GLN A 250 1.57 1.44 6.29
CA GLN A 250 2.87 1.73 5.65
C GLN A 250 3.63 2.75 6.50
N THR A 251 4.85 2.42 6.92
CA THR A 251 5.76 3.41 7.53
C THR A 251 6.58 4.12 6.47
N VAL A 252 6.60 5.45 6.54
CA VAL A 252 7.31 6.32 5.60
C VAL A 252 8.52 6.91 6.29
N HIS A 253 9.70 6.55 5.79
CA HIS A 253 10.98 7.01 6.31
C HIS A 253 11.61 8.05 5.40
N ARG A 254 12.27 9.04 6.01
CA ARG A 254 12.93 10.14 5.28
C ARG A 254 14.06 9.66 4.36
N ASP A 255 14.83 8.65 4.78
CA ASP A 255 15.95 8.09 4.02
C ASP A 255 15.54 7.05 2.97
N VAL A 256 14.31 6.51 3.07
CA VAL A 256 13.79 5.50 2.12
C VAL A 256 13.00 6.16 0.99
N SER A 257 12.13 7.12 1.33
CA SER A 257 11.21 7.76 0.40
C SER A 257 11.12 9.27 0.69
N PRO A 258 12.20 10.03 0.44
CA PRO A 258 12.33 11.43 0.88
C PRO A 258 11.24 12.35 0.34
N LEU A 259 10.85 12.20 -0.93
CA LEU A 259 9.81 13.04 -1.53
C LEU A 259 8.43 12.76 -0.91
N TYR A 260 8.09 11.48 -0.72
CA TYR A 260 6.82 11.08 -0.11
C TYR A 260 6.76 11.49 1.37
N TYR A 261 7.88 11.38 2.08
CA TYR A 261 8.03 11.91 3.43
C TYR A 261 7.75 13.41 3.48
N LYS A 262 8.38 14.21 2.61
CA LYS A 262 8.16 15.68 2.57
C LYS A 262 6.69 16.03 2.27
N LEU A 263 6.02 15.28 1.40
CA LEU A 263 4.59 15.48 1.13
C LEU A 263 3.75 15.27 2.39
N ILE A 264 3.92 14.13 3.07
CA ILE A 264 3.15 13.81 4.28
C ILE A 264 3.48 14.80 5.41
N ASP A 265 4.74 15.19 5.56
CA ASP A 265 5.15 16.15 6.58
C ASP A 265 4.57 17.55 6.31
N ARG A 266 4.57 17.99 5.05
CA ARG A 266 3.92 19.26 4.67
C ARG A 266 2.41 19.22 4.87
N PHE A 267 1.77 18.09 4.57
CA PHE A 267 0.36 17.86 4.87
C PHE A 267 0.09 17.90 6.39
N ARG A 268 0.95 17.27 7.20
CA ARG A 268 0.89 17.31 8.67
C ARG A 268 0.99 18.72 9.22
N GLU A 269 1.88 19.55 8.70
CA GLU A 269 1.98 20.96 9.09
C GLU A 269 0.67 21.73 8.86
N LYS A 270 -0.08 21.39 7.80
CA LYS A 270 -1.35 22.04 7.44
C LYS A 270 -2.55 21.48 8.21
N THR A 271 -2.59 20.17 8.49
CA THR A 271 -3.79 19.48 9.02
C THR A 271 -3.63 18.92 10.44
N GLY A 272 -2.40 18.83 10.94
CA GLY A 272 -2.05 18.13 12.18
C GLY A 272 -1.98 16.60 12.04
N LEU A 273 -2.25 16.02 10.87
CA LEU A 273 -2.27 14.57 10.65
C LEU A 273 -0.99 14.09 9.95
N PRO A 274 -0.18 13.20 10.57
CA PRO A 274 1.05 12.66 9.97
C PRO A 274 0.78 11.47 9.03
N VAL A 275 -0.45 11.38 8.48
CA VAL A 275 -0.96 10.22 7.75
C VAL A 275 -1.58 10.70 6.44
N LEU A 276 -1.43 9.92 5.37
CA LEU A 276 -2.24 10.01 4.16
C LEU A 276 -2.97 8.68 3.92
N LEU A 277 -4.15 8.76 3.30
CA LEU A 277 -4.74 7.60 2.66
C LEU A 277 -3.93 7.29 1.40
N ASN A 278 -3.52 6.03 1.25
CA ASN A 278 -2.82 5.55 0.07
C ASN A 278 -3.53 4.31 -0.51
N THR A 279 -3.77 4.35 -1.81
CA THR A 279 -4.22 3.20 -2.59
C THR A 279 -3.53 3.13 -3.94
N SER A 280 -3.62 1.99 -4.62
CA SER A 280 -2.96 1.78 -5.91
C SER A 280 -3.43 2.78 -6.97
N PHE A 281 -2.51 3.32 -7.78
CA PHE A 281 -2.90 4.12 -8.94
C PHE A 281 -3.28 3.22 -10.11
N ASN A 282 -4.56 2.86 -10.14
CA ASN A 282 -5.23 2.07 -11.16
C ASN A 282 -6.75 2.11 -10.95
N GLU A 283 -7.51 1.58 -11.89
CA GLU A 283 -8.91 1.20 -11.71
C GLU A 283 -9.03 -0.33 -11.61
N ASN A 284 -9.26 -1.00 -12.75
CA ASN A 284 -9.39 -2.46 -12.91
C ASN A 284 -8.27 -3.02 -13.80
N GLU A 285 -7.11 -2.38 -13.73
CA GLU A 285 -5.90 -2.68 -14.50
C GLU A 285 -4.69 -2.79 -13.54
N PRO A 286 -3.51 -3.25 -13.97
CA PRO A 286 -2.29 -3.16 -13.18
C PRO A 286 -1.99 -1.72 -12.71
N ILE A 287 -1.15 -1.57 -11.69
CA ILE A 287 -0.68 -0.23 -11.27
C ILE A 287 -0.04 0.47 -12.46
N VAL A 288 -0.40 1.73 -12.71
CA VAL A 288 0.17 2.50 -13.82
C VAL A 288 1.69 2.55 -13.72
N ASN A 289 2.38 2.32 -14.84
CA ASN A 289 3.84 2.27 -14.89
C ASN A 289 4.40 3.51 -15.61
N THR A 290 3.80 3.89 -16.75
CA THR A 290 4.25 5.01 -17.61
C THR A 290 3.43 6.30 -17.41
N PRO A 291 3.96 7.49 -17.78
CA PRO A 291 3.21 8.74 -17.71
C PRO A 291 1.93 8.72 -18.56
N GLN A 292 1.97 8.05 -19.72
CA GLN A 292 0.78 7.90 -20.57
C GLN A 292 -0.29 7.03 -19.91
N GLU A 293 0.08 5.95 -19.22
CA GLU A 293 -0.88 5.13 -18.47
C GLU A 293 -1.48 5.91 -17.30
N ALA A 294 -0.67 6.67 -16.56
CA ALA A 294 -1.14 7.53 -15.47
C ALA A 294 -2.12 8.60 -15.97
N LEU A 295 -1.80 9.26 -17.10
CA LEU A 295 -2.67 10.24 -17.74
C LEU A 295 -3.98 9.59 -18.22
N ASN A 296 -3.90 8.42 -18.87
CA ASN A 296 -5.09 7.70 -19.33
C ASN A 296 -5.99 7.30 -18.16
N CYS A 297 -5.40 6.81 -17.06
CA CYS A 297 -6.14 6.48 -15.85
C CYS A 297 -6.82 7.72 -15.27
N PHE A 298 -6.08 8.82 -15.11
CA PHE A 298 -6.61 10.10 -14.65
C PHE A 298 -7.79 10.58 -15.49
N LEU A 299 -7.65 10.67 -16.82
CA LEU A 299 -8.69 11.17 -17.73
C LEU A 299 -9.95 10.30 -17.77
N ARG A 300 -9.86 9.01 -17.39
CA ARG A 300 -11.02 8.10 -17.31
C ARG A 300 -11.70 8.10 -15.94
N THR A 301 -11.08 8.72 -14.94
CA THR A 301 -11.54 8.75 -13.55
C THR A 301 -11.88 10.17 -13.13
N GLU A 302 -12.55 10.34 -12.00
CA GLU A 302 -12.93 11.66 -11.48
C GLU A 302 -11.93 12.20 -10.44
N MET A 303 -10.64 11.85 -10.59
CA MET A 303 -9.57 12.42 -9.74
C MET A 303 -9.52 13.94 -9.92
N ASP A 304 -9.29 14.67 -8.84
CA ASP A 304 -9.34 16.13 -8.85
C ASP A 304 -8.03 16.73 -9.42
N ALA A 305 -6.90 16.05 -9.21
CA ALA A 305 -5.61 16.43 -9.77
C ALA A 305 -4.71 15.21 -10.08
N LEU A 306 -3.78 15.40 -11.00
CA LEU A 306 -2.71 14.47 -11.33
C LEU A 306 -1.36 15.17 -11.17
N VAL A 307 -0.51 14.61 -10.32
CA VAL A 307 0.86 15.04 -10.10
C VAL A 307 1.80 14.03 -10.74
N LEU A 308 2.45 14.43 -11.83
CA LEU A 308 3.43 13.65 -12.59
C LEU A 308 4.79 14.33 -12.48
N GLY A 309 5.70 13.75 -11.69
CA GLY A 309 6.97 14.43 -11.41
C GLY A 309 6.70 15.80 -10.78
N ASN A 310 7.23 16.86 -11.39
CA ASN A 310 6.95 18.24 -10.98
C ASN A 310 5.82 18.93 -11.77
N CYS A 311 5.11 18.20 -12.64
CA CYS A 311 3.98 18.72 -13.40
C CYS A 311 2.66 18.40 -12.69
N ILE A 312 1.80 19.41 -12.52
CA ILE A 312 0.46 19.25 -11.98
C ILE A 312 -0.57 19.55 -13.07
N VAL A 313 -1.51 18.63 -13.23
CA VAL A 313 -2.73 18.77 -14.04
C VAL A 313 -3.90 18.85 -13.06
N GLU A 314 -4.67 19.93 -13.11
CA GLU A 314 -5.89 20.11 -12.30
C GLU A 314 -7.10 19.99 -13.24
N MET A 315 -8.09 19.19 -12.85
CA MET A 315 -9.39 19.17 -13.56
C MET A 315 -10.07 20.54 -13.35
N ARG A 316 -10.63 21.09 -14.42
CA ARG A 316 -11.44 22.32 -14.36
C ARG A 316 -12.88 21.99 -14.05
#